data_AF-A0A7U9DZE6-F1
#
_entry.id   AF-A0A7U9DZE6-F1
#
_cell.length_a   1.000
_cell.length_b   1.000
_cell.length_c   1.000
_cell.angle_alpha   90.00
_cell.angle_beta   90.00
_cell.angle_gamma   90.00
#
_symmetry.space_group_name_H-M   'P 1'
#
loop_
_entity.id
_entity.type
_entity.pdbx_description
1 polymer ?
#
loop_
_entity_poly.entity_id
_entity_poly.type
_entity_poly.pdbx_seq_one_letter_code
_entity_poly.pdbx_strand_id
1 'polypeptide(L)'
;MTTLPFAGSYTSLVNTLPGAETEPTTIGIYAIQTNMEALARTPNPAAATGAYRGSIARAMLIMIGAFAEAARFPMFRDHFEAAFRRFANPSVVVTPTMQALRTAWGQMSRWVQQLVSGPPPTPAVFGSGVYFFVLASWEDVDKYLRAINGQR
;
A
#
# COMPACT_ATOMS: atom_id res chain seq x y z
N MET A 1 -5.34 22.95 -12.46
CA MET A 1 -4.86 21.73 -11.78
C MET A 1 -3.74 22.14 -10.84
N THR A 2 -3.81 21.78 -9.56
CA THR A 2 -2.79 22.13 -8.56
C THR A 2 -1.82 20.97 -8.43
N THR A 3 -0.57 21.14 -8.88
CA THR A 3 0.45 20.07 -8.86
C THR A 3 1.16 20.06 -7.51
N LEU A 4 1.24 18.89 -6.88
CA LEU A 4 2.01 18.71 -5.64
C LEU A 4 3.53 18.79 -5.92
N PRO A 5 4.35 19.21 -4.94
CA PRO A 5 5.81 19.30 -5.11
C PRO A 5 6.52 17.92 -5.08
N PHE A 6 5.77 16.83 -5.23
CA PHE A 6 6.24 15.45 -5.27
C PHE A 6 5.30 14.57 -6.10
N ALA A 7 5.85 13.47 -6.63
CA ALA A 7 5.07 12.49 -7.38
C ALA A 7 4.28 11.54 -6.45
N GLY A 8 3.22 10.93 -7.00
CA GLY A 8 2.38 9.96 -6.28
C GLY A 8 2.96 8.54 -6.16
N SER A 9 4.20 8.30 -6.60
CA SER A 9 4.84 6.99 -6.46
C SER A 9 5.27 6.74 -5.01
N TYR A 10 5.25 5.48 -4.55
CA TYR A 10 5.69 5.11 -3.20
C TYR A 10 7.09 5.63 -2.89
N THR A 11 8.04 5.46 -3.80
CA THR A 11 9.42 5.97 -3.63
C THR A 11 9.44 7.48 -3.42
N SER A 12 8.66 8.23 -4.20
CA SER A 12 8.59 9.69 -4.06
C SER A 12 7.95 10.11 -2.73
N LEU A 13 6.91 9.41 -2.30
CA LEU A 13 6.23 9.67 -1.03
C LEU A 13 7.14 9.36 0.17
N VAL A 14 7.82 8.21 0.17
CA VAL A 14 8.76 7.82 1.24
C VAL A 14 9.93 8.79 1.32
N ASN A 15 10.52 9.17 0.18
CA ASN A 15 11.60 10.16 0.13
C ASN A 15 11.18 11.57 0.59
N THR A 16 9.87 11.84 0.66
CA THR A 16 9.32 13.12 1.10
C THR A 16 9.04 13.14 2.61
N LEU A 17 9.11 12.00 3.30
CA LEU A 17 8.93 11.93 4.76
C LEU A 17 10.06 12.70 5.48
N PRO A 18 9.76 13.33 6.63
CA PRO A 18 10.76 14.07 7.39
C PRO A 18 11.77 13.11 8.07
N GLY A 19 13.07 13.43 7.99
CA GLY A 19 14.13 12.74 8.72
C GLY A 19 14.50 11.36 8.16
N ALA A 20 14.80 10.41 9.06
CA ALA A 20 15.14 9.02 8.73
C ALA A 20 13.92 8.08 8.83
N GLU A 21 12.71 8.63 8.73
CA GLU A 21 11.49 7.85 8.81
C GLU A 21 11.42 6.86 7.65
N THR A 22 11.28 5.59 8.00
CA THR A 22 10.83 4.56 7.06
C THR A 22 9.32 4.67 6.87
N GLU A 23 8.80 4.00 5.83
CA GLU A 23 7.37 3.93 5.50
C GLU A 23 6.49 3.87 6.75
N PRO A 24 5.40 4.67 6.83
CA PRO A 24 4.76 5.01 8.09
C PRO A 24 4.41 3.78 8.91
N THR A 25 4.95 3.79 10.12
CA THR A 25 4.83 2.73 11.11
C THR A 25 3.51 2.79 11.88
N THR A 26 2.60 3.71 11.57
CA THR A 26 1.33 3.88 12.31
C THR A 26 0.15 3.92 11.35
N ILE A 27 -0.59 2.81 11.26
CA ILE A 27 -1.78 2.67 10.43
C ILE A 27 -2.90 2.18 11.36
N GLY A 28 -3.87 3.07 11.63
CA GLY A 28 -5.00 2.84 12.55
C GLY A 28 -6.06 3.93 12.35
N ILE A 29 -7.27 3.74 12.90
CA ILE A 29 -8.42 4.64 12.65
C ILE A 29 -8.06 6.08 13.05
N TYR A 30 -7.45 6.26 14.22
CA TYR A 30 -7.00 7.58 14.68
C TYR A 30 -5.92 8.18 13.79
N ALA A 31 -4.96 7.39 13.32
CA ALA A 31 -3.94 7.87 12.39
C ALA A 31 -4.59 8.35 11.08
N ILE A 32 -5.57 7.62 10.55
CA ILE A 32 -6.33 8.04 9.37
C ILE A 32 -7.05 9.36 9.65
N GLN A 33 -7.82 9.45 10.75
CA GLN A 33 -8.57 10.66 11.12
C GLN A 33 -7.64 11.87 11.27
N THR A 34 -6.60 11.78 12.09
CA THR A 34 -5.64 12.86 12.34
C THR A 34 -4.96 13.32 11.05
N ASN A 35 -4.55 12.38 10.18
CA ASN A 35 -3.89 12.72 8.93
C ASN A 35 -4.87 13.31 7.90
N MET A 36 -6.13 12.86 7.87
CA MET A 36 -7.18 13.47 7.04
C MET A 36 -7.52 14.89 7.51
N GLU A 37 -7.63 15.13 8.82
CA GLU A 37 -7.82 16.47 9.37
C GLU A 37 -6.64 17.39 9.04
N ALA A 38 -5.42 16.90 9.15
CA ALA A 38 -4.22 17.66 8.78
C ALA A 38 -4.21 18.01 7.28
N LEU A 39 -4.60 17.08 6.40
CA LEU A 39 -4.75 17.34 4.97
C LEU A 39 -5.84 18.39 4.71
N ALA A 40 -7.02 18.26 5.33
CA ALA A 40 -8.14 19.18 5.14
C ALA A 40 -7.82 20.61 5.60
N ARG A 41 -6.96 20.76 6.61
CA ARG A 41 -6.51 22.06 7.12
C ARG A 41 -5.33 22.65 6.35
N THR A 42 -4.77 21.94 5.36
CA THR A 42 -3.63 22.42 4.57
C THR A 42 -4.11 23.44 3.53
N PRO A 43 -3.83 24.76 3.70
CA PRO A 43 -4.47 25.81 2.89
C PRO A 43 -3.98 25.83 1.43
N ASN A 44 -2.76 25.35 1.18
CA ASN A 44 -2.20 25.20 -0.16
C ASN A 44 -1.19 24.03 -0.22
N PRO A 45 -1.65 22.82 -0.59
CA PRO A 45 -0.79 21.64 -0.69
C PRO A 45 0.36 21.78 -1.71
N ALA A 46 0.19 22.62 -2.75
CA ALA A 46 1.23 22.86 -3.75
C ALA A 46 2.38 23.74 -3.25
N ALA A 47 2.12 24.59 -2.25
CA ALA A 47 3.14 25.45 -1.63
C ALA A 47 3.71 24.85 -0.33
N ALA A 48 3.34 23.62 0.04
CA ALA A 48 3.80 23.00 1.26
C ALA A 48 5.31 22.73 1.23
N THR A 49 6.02 23.19 2.27
CA THR A 49 7.47 23.02 2.44
C THR A 49 7.79 22.28 3.76
N GLY A 50 8.99 21.71 3.84
CA GLY A 50 9.51 21.08 5.06
C GLY A 50 8.55 20.04 5.68
N ALA A 51 8.29 20.18 6.99
CA ALA A 51 7.46 19.26 7.77
C ALA A 51 6.00 19.16 7.27
N TYR A 52 5.45 20.23 6.68
CA TYR A 52 4.10 20.19 6.10
C TYR A 52 4.05 19.28 4.88
N ARG A 53 5.05 19.36 3.99
CA ARG A 53 5.17 18.47 2.83
C ARG A 53 5.27 17.00 3.27
N GLY A 54 6.09 16.73 4.28
CA GLY A 54 6.23 15.40 4.87
C GLY A 54 4.94 14.86 5.50
N SER A 55 4.15 15.73 6.13
CA SER A 55 2.84 15.36 6.71
C SER A 55 1.83 14.97 5.62
N ILE A 56 1.80 15.69 4.50
CA ILE A 56 0.95 15.34 3.34
C ILE A 56 1.38 13.98 2.77
N ALA A 57 2.68 13.76 2.56
CA ALA A 57 3.20 12.49 2.04
C ALA A 57 2.88 11.32 2.97
N ARG A 58 3.01 11.50 4.29
CA ARG A 58 2.61 10.50 5.30
C ARG A 58 1.13 10.18 5.23
N ALA A 59 0.29 11.21 5.20
CA ALA A 59 -1.15 11.02 5.10
C ALA A 59 -1.52 10.22 3.84
N MET A 60 -0.90 10.56 2.70
CA MET A 60 -1.10 9.80 1.46
C MET A 60 -0.65 8.34 1.58
N LEU A 61 0.53 8.06 2.16
CA LEU A 61 0.99 6.68 2.35
C LEU A 61 0.05 5.85 3.24
N ILE A 62 -0.43 6.44 4.34
CA ILE A 62 -1.40 5.79 5.23
C ILE A 62 -2.70 5.48 4.48
N MET A 63 -3.22 6.44 3.70
CA MET A 63 -4.45 6.26 2.93
C MET A 63 -4.29 5.23 1.81
N ILE A 64 -3.16 5.23 1.08
CA ILE A 64 -2.90 4.24 0.03
C ILE A 64 -2.83 2.83 0.64
N GLY A 65 -2.10 2.66 1.75
CA GLY A 65 -2.05 1.38 2.45
C GLY A 65 -3.43 0.92 2.93
N ALA A 66 -4.12 1.78 3.70
CA ALA A 66 -5.38 1.45 4.34
C ALA A 66 -6.53 1.16 3.37
N PHE A 67 -6.55 1.80 2.19
CA PHE A 67 -7.63 1.66 1.23
C PHE A 67 -7.21 0.94 -0.05
N ALA A 68 -6.21 1.45 -0.77
CA ALA A 68 -5.86 0.91 -2.08
C ALA A 68 -5.18 -0.45 -1.98
N GLU A 69 -4.20 -0.63 -1.08
CA GLU A 69 -3.53 -1.92 -0.92
C GLU A 69 -4.42 -2.93 -0.18
N ALA A 70 -5.15 -2.52 0.85
CA ALA A 70 -6.11 -3.39 1.53
C ALA A 70 -7.25 -3.90 0.62
N ALA A 71 -7.61 -3.13 -0.42
CA ALA A 71 -8.56 -3.58 -1.44
C ALA A 71 -7.95 -4.63 -2.39
N ARG A 72 -6.65 -4.49 -2.72
CA ARG A 72 -5.95 -5.40 -3.64
C ARG A 72 -5.53 -6.71 -2.97
N PHE A 73 -5.02 -6.63 -1.74
CA PHE A 73 -4.30 -7.71 -1.06
C PHE A 73 -4.94 -8.01 0.31
N PRO A 74 -5.43 -9.24 0.56
CA PRO A 74 -5.96 -9.63 1.87
C PRO A 74 -4.96 -9.42 3.02
N MET A 75 -3.66 -9.64 2.75
CA MET A 75 -2.61 -9.45 3.75
C MET A 75 -2.56 -8.01 4.29
N PHE A 76 -2.77 -6.99 3.45
CA PHE A 76 -2.85 -5.60 3.91
C PHE A 76 -4.09 -5.36 4.76
N ARG A 77 -5.25 -5.90 4.35
CA ARG A 77 -6.49 -5.82 5.14
C ARG A 77 -6.29 -6.43 6.51
N ASP A 78 -5.81 -7.67 6.60
CA ASP A 78 -5.72 -8.42 7.85
C ASP A 78 -4.69 -7.78 8.80
N HIS A 79 -3.57 -7.30 8.24
CA HIS A 79 -2.53 -6.59 8.98
C HIS A 79 -3.04 -5.29 9.62
N PHE A 80 -3.88 -4.54 8.89
CA PHE A 80 -4.48 -3.30 9.41
C PHE A 80 -5.75 -3.52 10.23
N GLU A 81 -6.50 -4.59 9.99
CA GLU A 81 -7.71 -4.92 10.75
C GLU A 81 -7.39 -5.12 12.24
N ALA A 82 -6.30 -5.83 12.53
CA ALA A 82 -5.80 -5.97 13.89
C ALA A 82 -5.46 -4.61 14.54
N ALA A 83 -4.94 -3.67 13.75
CA ALA A 83 -4.63 -2.31 14.20
C ALA A 83 -5.90 -1.49 14.45
N PHE A 84 -6.88 -1.58 13.56
CA PHE A 84 -8.17 -0.88 13.66
C PHE A 84 -8.98 -1.34 14.86
N ARG A 85 -8.99 -2.64 15.17
CA ARG A 85 -9.74 -3.20 16.33
C ARG A 85 -9.19 -2.75 17.68
N ARG A 86 -7.90 -2.43 17.77
CA ARG A 86 -7.25 -2.20 19.06
C ARG A 86 -7.46 -0.80 19.64
N PHE A 87 -7.98 0.18 18.89
CA PHE A 87 -8.19 1.61 19.28
C PHE A 87 -6.99 2.32 19.96
N ALA A 88 -5.86 1.64 20.20
CA ALA A 88 -4.73 2.10 21.00
C ALA A 88 -3.58 2.65 20.13
N ASN A 89 -3.88 3.08 18.92
CA ASN A 89 -2.91 3.60 17.95
C ASN A 89 -1.66 2.69 17.78
N PRO A 90 -1.82 1.36 17.62
CA PRO A 90 -0.65 0.49 17.51
C PRO A 90 0.14 0.86 16.27
N SER A 91 1.44 1.07 16.46
CA SER A 91 2.36 1.26 15.35
C SER A 91 2.53 -0.07 14.61
N VAL A 92 1.86 -0.22 13.47
CA VAL A 92 2.03 -1.37 12.59
C VAL A 92 2.92 -1.00 11.41
N VAL A 93 4.07 -1.66 11.33
CA VAL A 93 5.03 -1.49 10.24
C VAL A 93 4.63 -2.37 9.07
N VAL A 94 4.64 -1.82 7.85
CA VAL A 94 4.48 -2.61 6.62
C VAL A 94 5.62 -3.62 6.54
N THR A 95 5.29 -4.90 6.45
CA THR A 95 6.31 -5.96 6.40
C THR A 95 7.01 -5.95 5.04
N PRO A 96 8.24 -6.48 4.94
CA PRO A 96 8.92 -6.59 3.65
C PRO A 96 8.13 -7.39 2.60
N THR A 97 7.38 -8.42 3.02
CA THR A 97 6.48 -9.18 2.14
C THR A 97 5.36 -8.30 1.58
N MET A 98 4.77 -7.42 2.40
CA MET A 98 3.77 -6.45 1.94
C MET A 98 4.39 -5.42 0.98
N GLN A 99 5.63 -4.99 1.22
CA GLN A 99 6.37 -4.12 0.30
C GLN A 99 6.63 -4.79 -1.05
N ALA A 100 6.86 -6.09 -1.08
CA ALA A 100 6.98 -6.87 -2.31
C ALA A 100 5.62 -7.03 -3.03
N LEU A 101 4.52 -7.20 -2.30
CA LEU A 101 3.18 -7.31 -2.88
C LEU A 101 2.77 -6.02 -3.62
N ARG A 102 2.97 -4.84 -3.01
CA ARG A 102 2.60 -3.56 -3.66
C ARG A 102 3.32 -3.32 -5.00
N THR A 103 4.58 -3.76 -5.13
CA THR A 103 5.36 -3.59 -6.37
C THR A 103 4.98 -4.65 -7.42
N ALA A 104 4.46 -5.78 -6.98
CA ALA A 104 4.08 -6.89 -7.84
C ALA A 104 2.66 -6.78 -8.42
N TRP A 105 1.77 -5.93 -7.89
CA TRP A 105 0.35 -5.85 -8.28
C TRP A 105 0.13 -5.91 -9.81
N GLY A 106 0.82 -5.06 -10.57
CA GLY A 106 0.66 -4.98 -12.02
C GLY A 106 1.13 -6.24 -12.76
N GLN A 107 2.21 -6.87 -12.30
CA GLN A 107 2.71 -8.11 -12.91
C GLN A 107 1.83 -9.31 -12.53
N MET A 108 1.40 -9.40 -11.27
CA MET A 108 0.47 -10.42 -10.80
C MET A 108 -0.87 -10.33 -11.52
N SER A 109 -1.43 -9.12 -11.69
CA SER A 109 -2.68 -8.92 -12.41
C SER A 109 -2.61 -9.44 -13.86
N ARG A 110 -1.49 -9.20 -14.55
CA ARG A 110 -1.26 -9.73 -15.91
C ARG A 110 -1.12 -11.25 -15.91
N TRP A 111 -0.42 -11.82 -14.95
CA TRP A 111 -0.29 -13.27 -14.81
C TRP A 111 -1.66 -13.93 -14.57
N VAL A 112 -2.50 -13.33 -13.72
CA VAL A 112 -3.87 -13.82 -13.49
C VAL A 112 -4.74 -13.68 -14.73
N GLN A 113 -4.63 -12.58 -15.48
CA GLN A 113 -5.33 -12.44 -16.76
C GLN A 113 -4.94 -13.55 -17.75
N GLN A 114 -3.66 -13.93 -17.80
CA GLN A 114 -3.20 -15.06 -18.60
C GLN A 114 -3.82 -16.38 -18.14
N LEU A 115 -3.84 -16.62 -16.82
CA LEU A 115 -4.48 -17.79 -16.21
C LEU A 115 -5.99 -17.88 -16.50
N VAL A 116 -6.69 -16.75 -16.55
CA VAL A 116 -8.12 -16.70 -16.93
C VAL A 116 -8.30 -16.99 -18.42
N SER A 117 -7.39 -16.50 -19.27
CA SER A 117 -7.51 -16.56 -20.72
C SER A 117 -7.07 -17.88 -21.37
N GLY A 118 -6.48 -18.82 -20.60
CA GLY A 118 -5.87 -20.01 -21.18
C GLY A 118 -5.27 -20.96 -20.15
N PRO A 119 -4.42 -21.92 -20.57
CA PRO A 119 -3.78 -22.86 -19.66
C PRO A 119 -2.91 -22.12 -18.63
N PRO A 120 -2.69 -22.72 -17.43
CA PRO A 120 -1.92 -22.08 -16.38
C PRO A 120 -0.56 -21.59 -16.89
N PRO A 121 -0.22 -20.31 -16.72
CA PRO A 121 1.08 -19.82 -17.12
C PRO A 121 2.16 -20.47 -16.26
N THR A 122 3.41 -20.43 -16.73
CA THR A 122 4.56 -20.84 -15.92
C THR A 122 4.51 -20.16 -14.55
N PRO A 123 4.78 -20.89 -13.45
CA PRO A 123 4.81 -20.29 -12.12
C PRO A 123 5.66 -19.02 -12.10
N ALA A 124 5.10 -17.93 -11.59
CA ALA A 124 5.76 -16.65 -11.53
C ALA A 124 6.23 -16.35 -10.10
N VAL A 125 7.50 -15.94 -9.98
CA VAL A 125 8.10 -15.51 -8.72
C VAL A 125 8.07 -13.99 -8.66
N PHE A 126 7.48 -13.44 -7.61
CA PHE A 126 7.41 -12.01 -7.34
C PHE A 126 8.11 -11.71 -6.02
N GLY A 127 8.84 -10.61 -5.94
CA GLY A 127 9.59 -10.30 -4.72
C GLY A 127 10.68 -9.26 -4.90
N SER A 128 11.31 -8.90 -3.78
CA SER A 128 12.52 -8.10 -3.73
C SER A 128 13.39 -8.49 -2.54
N GLY A 129 14.70 -8.56 -2.75
CA GLY A 129 15.66 -8.90 -1.71
C GLY A 129 15.56 -10.35 -1.27
N VAL A 130 15.12 -10.59 -0.03
CA VAL A 130 14.96 -11.92 0.59
C VAL A 130 13.50 -12.39 0.64
N TYR A 131 12.56 -11.55 0.20
CA TYR A 131 11.12 -11.82 0.31
C TYR A 131 10.53 -12.07 -1.07
N PHE A 132 10.16 -13.32 -1.31
CA PHE A 132 9.56 -13.77 -2.55
C PHE A 132 8.29 -14.58 -2.28
N PHE A 133 7.37 -14.55 -3.24
CA PHE A 133 6.20 -15.40 -3.26
C PHE A 133 5.96 -15.88 -4.69
N VAL A 134 5.37 -17.06 -4.81
CA VAL A 134 5.14 -17.74 -6.08
C VAL A 134 3.65 -17.77 -6.35
N LEU A 135 3.27 -17.46 -7.59
CA LEU A 135 1.95 -17.76 -8.12
C LEU A 135 2.10 -18.92 -9.08
N ALA A 136 1.60 -20.09 -8.68
CA ALA A 136 1.57 -21.29 -9.51
C ALA A 136 0.13 -21.76 -9.77
N SER A 137 -0.82 -21.31 -8.95
CA SER A 137 -2.18 -21.83 -8.92
C SER A 137 -3.21 -20.75 -8.56
N TRP A 138 -4.49 -21.10 -8.73
CA TRP A 138 -5.61 -20.30 -8.25
C TRP A 138 -5.65 -20.15 -6.73
N GLU A 139 -5.10 -21.10 -5.97
CA GLU A 139 -4.98 -21.01 -4.52
C GLU A 139 -4.00 -19.91 -4.10
N ASP A 140 -2.88 -19.78 -4.81
CA ASP A 140 -1.92 -18.69 -4.58
C ASP A 140 -2.56 -17.33 -4.91
N VAL A 141 -3.38 -17.27 -5.96
CA VAL A 141 -4.13 -16.07 -6.32
C VAL A 141 -5.09 -15.68 -5.21
N ASP A 142 -5.88 -16.60 -4.66
CA ASP A 142 -6.80 -16.31 -3.55
C ASP A 142 -6.08 -15.85 -2.28
N LYS A 143 -4.90 -16.43 -2.02
CA LYS A 143 -4.08 -16.09 -0.87
C LYS A 143 -3.57 -14.66 -0.94
N TYR A 144 -3.12 -14.22 -2.12
CA TYR A 144 -2.45 -12.93 -2.26
C TYR A 144 -3.36 -11.83 -2.82
N LEU A 145 -4.35 -12.14 -3.66
CA LEU A 145 -5.19 -11.15 -4.34
C LEU A 145 -6.66 -11.27 -3.95
N ARG A 146 -7.29 -10.11 -3.71
CA ARG A 146 -8.72 -10.01 -3.42
C ARG A 146 -9.53 -9.50 -4.60
N ALA A 147 -9.01 -8.52 -5.32
CA ALA A 147 -9.77 -7.76 -6.31
C ALA A 147 -10.12 -8.55 -7.59
N ILE A 148 -9.51 -9.72 -7.81
CA ILE A 148 -9.69 -10.52 -9.05
C ILE A 148 -10.60 -11.73 -8.84
N ASN A 149 -11.03 -12.02 -7.60
CA ASN A 149 -11.78 -13.25 -7.28
C ASN A 149 -13.19 -13.33 -7.92
N GLY A 150 -13.71 -12.23 -8.46
CA GLY A 150 -14.98 -12.21 -9.21
C GLY A 150 -14.89 -12.66 -10.66
N GLN A 151 -13.70 -13.06 -11.16
CA GLN A 151 -13.48 -13.51 -12.54
C GLN A 151 -13.37 -15.04 -12.67
N ARG A 152 -13.81 -15.78 -11.66
CA ARG A 152 -14.02 -17.24 -11.72
C ARG A 152 -15.37 -17.57 -12.35
#